data_AF-A0A1G7M9K2-F1
#
_entry.id   AF-A0A1G7M9K2-F1
#
_cell.length_a   1.000
_cell.length_b   1.000
_cell.length_c   1.000
_cell.angle_alpha   90.00
_cell.angle_beta   90.00
_cell.angle_gamma   90.00
#
_symmetry.space_group_name_H-M   'P 1'
#
loop_
_entity.id
_entity.type
_entity.pdbx_description
1 polymer ?
#
loop_
_entity_poly.entity_id
_entity_poly.type
_entity_poly.pdbx_seq_one_letter_code
_entity_poly.pdbx_strand_id
1 'polypeptide(L)'
;MQKMLACCGLAMLCLALPLTARAENDQIDPKTYICAELLAQPTTDGGQPPVFEALQIDGYASALAGQPVADPESLAPMLGQVFAACQPNPAEKVLAVWQKARKSQAAATDGKWRADKTTCADYNANPDDGSGFVIWLDGYHRAKSGKDASVLSSDQALKSYLDACAKKPTALMLDVMDAQAR
;
A
#
# COMPACT_ATOMS: atom_id res chain seq x y z
N MET A 1 5.19 -35.00 -43.04
CA MET A 1 3.73 -34.80 -43.24
C MET A 1 3.30 -33.69 -42.28
N GLN A 2 3.15 -32.46 -42.81
CA GLN A 2 1.85 -31.75 -42.95
C GLN A 2 1.23 -31.43 -41.57
N LYS A 3 1.01 -30.19 -41.14
CA LYS A 3 0.49 -28.96 -41.81
C LYS A 3 0.87 -27.74 -40.93
N MET A 4 1.37 -26.62 -41.51
CA MET A 4 0.59 -25.40 -41.88
C MET A 4 -0.16 -24.80 -40.68
N LEU A 5 -0.17 -23.50 -40.38
CA LEU A 5 0.24 -22.26 -41.03
C LEU A 5 0.18 -21.19 -39.91
N ALA A 6 1.13 -20.26 -39.85
CA ALA A 6 0.92 -18.83 -40.12
C ALA A 6 -0.19 -18.13 -39.32
N CYS A 7 0.18 -17.08 -38.58
CA CYS A 7 0.08 -15.68 -39.03
C CYS A 7 0.40 -14.75 -37.85
N CYS A 8 1.36 -13.84 -38.03
CA CYS A 8 1.12 -12.38 -38.01
C CYS A 8 0.43 -11.93 -36.71
N GLY A 9 1.14 -11.40 -35.73
CA GLY A 9 1.83 -10.12 -35.84
C GLY A 9 1.20 -9.14 -34.84
N LEU A 10 1.94 -8.08 -34.54
CA LEU A 10 1.58 -6.89 -33.78
C LEU A 10 1.62 -6.94 -32.24
N ALA A 11 2.40 -5.95 -31.76
CA ALA A 11 2.36 -5.27 -30.47
C ALA A 11 2.80 -6.10 -29.26
N MET A 12 4.00 -5.86 -28.72
CA MET A 12 4.18 -4.79 -27.73
C MET A 12 2.93 -4.60 -26.86
N LEU A 13 2.56 -5.62 -26.09
CA LEU A 13 1.88 -5.34 -24.83
C LEU A 13 2.95 -4.86 -23.86
N CYS A 14 3.17 -3.55 -23.88
CA CYS A 14 3.49 -2.83 -22.66
C CYS A 14 2.44 -3.26 -21.62
N LEU A 15 2.83 -4.15 -20.71
CA LEU A 15 2.12 -4.38 -19.46
C LEU A 15 2.33 -3.14 -18.57
N ALA A 16 1.85 -1.99 -19.05
CA ALA A 16 1.32 -0.98 -18.16
C ALA A 16 0.05 -1.61 -17.60
N LEU A 17 0.16 -2.19 -16.40
CA LEU A 17 -1.01 -2.59 -15.63
C LEU A 17 -1.93 -1.37 -15.58
N PRO A 18 -3.15 -1.43 -16.16
CA PRO A 18 -4.05 -0.32 -16.03
C PRO A 18 -4.43 -0.25 -14.56
N LEU A 19 -4.08 0.84 -13.89
CA LEU A 19 -4.56 1.22 -12.55
C LEU A 19 -6.10 1.35 -12.46
N THR A 20 -6.86 0.87 -13.45
CA THR A 20 -8.30 1.04 -13.60
C THR A 20 -9.08 -0.24 -13.30
N ALA A 21 -8.62 -1.06 -12.36
CA ALA A 21 -9.41 -2.16 -11.84
C ALA A 21 -9.00 -2.49 -10.40
N ARG A 22 -9.78 -1.97 -9.45
CA ARG A 22 -10.12 -2.49 -8.11
C ARG A 22 -9.80 -1.51 -6.98
N ALA A 23 -10.77 -0.66 -6.66
CA ALA A 23 -10.84 0.04 -5.37
C ALA A 23 -12.10 -0.29 -4.57
N GLU A 24 -13.01 -1.13 -5.07
CA GLU A 24 -14.23 -1.48 -4.31
C GLU A 24 -14.02 -2.62 -3.31
N ASN A 25 -12.86 -3.29 -3.26
CA ASN A 25 -12.67 -4.47 -2.39
C ASN A 25 -11.29 -4.60 -1.73
N ASP A 26 -10.42 -3.59 -1.83
CA ASP A 26 -9.00 -3.74 -1.44
C ASP A 26 -8.66 -2.95 -0.15
N GLN A 27 -9.56 -2.06 0.32
CA GLN A 27 -9.42 -1.40 1.63
C GLN A 27 -9.65 -2.41 2.76
N ILE A 28 -8.68 -2.51 3.68
CA ILE A 28 -8.84 -3.26 4.93
C ILE A 28 -9.08 -2.30 6.11
N ASP A 29 -9.64 -2.81 7.21
CA ASP A 29 -9.57 -2.14 8.52
C ASP A 29 -8.42 -2.73 9.35
N PRO A 30 -7.27 -2.03 9.50
CA PRO A 30 -6.13 -2.52 10.27
C PRO A 30 -6.43 -2.89 11.73
N LYS A 31 -7.49 -2.35 12.33
CA LYS A 31 -7.87 -2.61 13.73
C LYS A 31 -8.52 -3.98 13.91
N THR A 32 -9.18 -4.50 12.87
CA THR A 32 -9.93 -5.76 12.90
C THR A 32 -9.40 -6.81 11.95
N TYR A 33 -8.54 -6.45 10.99
CA TYR A 33 -7.98 -7.37 10.00
C TYR A 33 -7.20 -8.52 10.65
N ILE A 34 -7.63 -9.77 10.39
CA ILE A 34 -7.06 -10.99 10.97
C ILE A 34 -6.25 -11.80 9.96
N CYS A 35 -5.39 -12.66 10.49
CA CYS A 35 -4.52 -13.54 9.72
C CYS A 35 -5.27 -14.41 8.70
N ALA A 36 -6.47 -14.91 9.03
CA ALA A 36 -7.28 -15.67 8.10
C ALA A 36 -7.65 -14.87 6.84
N GLU A 37 -7.94 -13.57 6.99
CA GLU A 37 -8.27 -12.70 5.86
C GLU A 37 -7.01 -12.45 5.00
N LEU A 38 -5.87 -12.19 5.62
CA LEU A 38 -4.59 -12.05 4.93
C LEU A 38 -4.20 -13.30 4.12
N LEU A 39 -4.38 -14.48 4.71
CA LEU A 39 -4.07 -15.76 4.07
C LEU A 39 -5.06 -16.12 2.94
N ALA A 40 -6.25 -15.55 2.94
CA ALA A 40 -7.26 -15.76 1.90
C ALA A 40 -7.05 -14.87 0.67
N GLN A 41 -6.23 -13.82 0.78
CA GLN A 41 -5.92 -12.96 -0.36
C GLN A 41 -5.17 -13.72 -1.44
N PRO A 42 -5.44 -13.42 -2.73
CA PRO A 42 -4.72 -14.04 -3.83
C PRO A 42 -3.25 -13.66 -3.78
N THR A 43 -2.37 -14.66 -3.79
CA THR A 43 -0.94 -14.44 -4.04
C THR A 43 -0.70 -14.16 -5.52
N THR A 44 0.31 -13.37 -5.87
CA THR A 44 0.67 -13.18 -7.28
C THR A 44 1.11 -14.49 -7.92
N ASP A 45 1.14 -14.54 -9.27
CA ASP A 45 1.82 -15.60 -9.99
C ASP A 45 3.28 -15.66 -9.50
N GLY A 46 3.66 -16.76 -8.85
CA GLY A 46 4.93 -16.89 -8.11
C GLY A 46 4.82 -16.94 -6.58
N GLY A 47 3.60 -16.90 -6.03
CA GLY A 47 3.34 -17.12 -4.60
C GLY A 47 3.72 -15.96 -3.70
N GLN A 48 3.88 -14.74 -4.24
CA GLN A 48 4.19 -13.58 -3.41
C GLN A 48 2.96 -13.22 -2.56
N PRO A 49 3.15 -12.97 -1.25
CA PRO A 49 2.10 -12.47 -0.38
C PRO A 49 1.50 -11.13 -0.87
N PRO A 50 0.29 -10.78 -0.42
CA PRO A 50 -0.48 -9.65 -0.93
C PRO A 50 0.09 -8.31 -0.44
N VAL A 51 0.77 -7.59 -1.32
CA VAL A 51 1.51 -6.35 -1.00
C VAL A 51 0.57 -5.17 -0.70
N PHE A 52 -0.63 -5.12 -1.27
CA PHE A 52 -1.54 -3.99 -1.13
C PHE A 52 -2.03 -3.82 0.32
N GLU A 53 -2.49 -4.90 0.94
CA GLU A 53 -2.92 -4.97 2.34
C GLU A 53 -1.73 -4.78 3.28
N ALA A 54 -0.57 -5.32 2.90
CA ALA A 54 0.67 -5.17 3.64
C ALA A 54 1.06 -3.69 3.78
N LEU A 55 0.95 -2.89 2.72
CA LEU A 55 1.22 -1.45 2.75
C LEU A 55 0.27 -0.70 3.71
N GLN A 56 -1.02 -1.05 3.72
CA GLN A 56 -1.99 -0.45 4.63
C GLN A 56 -1.68 -0.76 6.10
N ILE A 57 -1.36 -2.03 6.43
CA ILE A 57 -0.95 -2.43 7.78
C ILE A 57 0.35 -1.74 8.17
N ASP A 58 1.35 -1.73 7.28
CA ASP A 58 2.66 -1.18 7.57
C ASP A 58 2.58 0.32 7.87
N GLY A 59 1.83 1.07 7.05
CA GLY A 59 1.56 2.49 7.30
C GLY A 59 0.90 2.74 8.65
N TYR A 60 -0.14 1.97 8.95
CA TYR A 60 -0.87 2.07 10.22
C TYR A 60 0.03 1.76 11.43
N ALA A 61 0.81 0.68 11.36
CA ALA A 61 1.78 0.31 12.39
C ALA A 61 2.88 1.36 12.57
N SER A 62 3.31 1.99 11.47
CA SER A 62 4.33 3.05 11.47
C SER A 62 3.88 4.30 12.19
N ALA A 63 2.65 4.75 11.95
CA ALA A 63 2.07 5.87 12.69
C ALA A 63 1.99 5.59 14.19
N LEU A 64 1.53 4.39 14.57
CA LEU A 64 1.49 3.98 15.98
C LEU A 64 2.88 3.96 16.64
N ALA A 65 3.93 3.67 15.86
CA ALA A 65 5.31 3.66 16.32
C ALA A 65 6.02 5.03 16.20
N GLY A 66 5.35 6.07 15.69
CA GLY A 66 5.96 7.38 15.45
C GLY A 66 7.04 7.37 14.36
N GLN A 67 6.98 6.42 13.42
CA GLN A 67 7.96 6.22 12.35
C GLN A 67 7.42 6.76 11.02
N PRO A 68 7.89 7.91 10.51
CA PRO A 68 7.28 8.56 9.35
C PRO A 68 7.81 8.06 8.00
N VAL A 69 8.78 7.14 7.98
CA VAL A 69 9.45 6.67 6.76
C VAL A 69 8.77 5.42 6.24
N ALA A 70 8.37 5.44 4.96
CA ALA A 70 7.99 4.24 4.24
C ALA A 70 9.26 3.56 3.71
N ASP A 71 9.50 2.33 4.13
CA ASP A 71 10.70 1.57 3.80
C ASP A 71 10.35 0.37 2.89
N PRO A 72 10.44 0.54 1.56
CA PRO A 72 10.08 -0.52 0.62
C PRO A 72 11.01 -1.73 0.70
N GLU A 73 12.25 -1.56 1.18
CA GLU A 73 13.23 -2.65 1.27
C GLU A 73 12.88 -3.64 2.38
N SER A 74 12.29 -3.16 3.48
CA SER A 74 11.85 -4.02 4.59
C SER A 74 10.48 -4.68 4.35
N LEU A 75 9.67 -4.17 3.41
CA LEU A 75 8.29 -4.62 3.25
C LEU A 75 8.18 -6.10 2.89
N ALA A 76 8.92 -6.57 1.88
CA ALA A 76 8.88 -7.97 1.44
C ALA A 76 9.33 -8.96 2.54
N PRO A 77 10.49 -8.77 3.22
CA PRO A 77 10.88 -9.68 4.31
C PRO A 77 9.92 -9.59 5.51
N MET A 78 9.39 -8.40 5.83
CA MET A 78 8.36 -8.23 6.86
C MET A 78 7.10 -9.04 6.53
N LEU A 79 6.59 -8.88 5.31
CA LEU A 79 5.40 -9.55 4.86
C LEU A 79 5.58 -11.07 4.86
N GLY A 80 6.73 -11.59 4.43
CA GLY A 80 7.04 -13.02 4.52
C GLY A 80 7.01 -13.56 5.95
N GLN A 81 7.59 -12.82 6.91
CA GLN A 81 7.56 -13.19 8.33
C GLN A 81 6.14 -13.17 8.91
N VAL A 82 5.35 -12.15 8.57
CA VAL A 82 3.95 -12.03 9.00
C VAL A 82 3.11 -13.16 8.42
N PHE A 83 3.25 -13.47 7.13
CA PHE A 83 2.52 -14.56 6.47
C PHE A 83 2.82 -15.90 7.14
N ALA A 84 4.09 -16.20 7.42
CA ALA A 84 4.50 -17.42 8.12
C ALA A 84 3.95 -17.48 9.56
N ALA A 85 3.93 -16.36 10.28
CA ALA A 85 3.38 -16.30 11.63
C ALA A 85 1.85 -16.41 11.67
N CYS A 86 1.18 -15.98 10.60
CA CYS A 86 -0.28 -16.08 10.45
C CYS A 86 -0.77 -17.50 10.16
N GLN A 87 0.01 -18.33 9.45
CA GLN A 87 -0.38 -19.71 9.09
C GLN A 87 -0.87 -20.56 10.29
N PRO A 88 -0.14 -20.62 11.42
CA PRO A 88 -0.62 -21.35 12.60
C PRO A 88 -1.61 -20.56 13.48
N ASN A 89 -1.82 -19.26 13.22
CA ASN A 89 -2.61 -18.36 14.08
C ASN A 89 -3.69 -17.59 13.30
N PRO A 90 -4.65 -18.25 12.62
CA PRO A 90 -5.57 -17.58 11.70
C PRO A 90 -6.51 -16.56 12.36
N ALA A 91 -6.79 -16.68 13.66
CA ALA A 91 -7.64 -15.73 14.38
C ALA A 91 -6.89 -14.50 14.94
N GLU A 92 -5.55 -14.47 14.83
CA GLU A 92 -4.75 -13.36 15.36
C GLU A 92 -4.87 -12.13 14.47
N LYS A 93 -4.84 -10.93 15.06
CA LYS A 93 -4.85 -9.67 14.31
C LYS A 93 -3.53 -9.48 13.57
N VAL A 94 -3.59 -9.19 12.28
CA VAL A 94 -2.40 -8.97 11.44
C VAL A 94 -1.55 -7.84 12.01
N LEU A 95 -2.17 -6.74 12.47
CA LEU A 95 -1.44 -5.61 13.06
C LEU A 95 -0.58 -6.03 14.27
N ALA A 96 -1.08 -6.92 15.12
CA ALA A 96 -0.33 -7.40 16.29
C ALA A 96 0.88 -8.25 15.87
N VAL A 97 0.68 -9.15 14.91
CA VAL A 97 1.75 -9.95 14.31
C VAL A 97 2.80 -9.05 13.64
N TRP A 98 2.36 -8.04 12.90
CA TRP A 98 3.22 -7.07 12.21
C TRP A 98 4.09 -6.27 13.18
N GLN A 99 3.47 -5.72 14.24
CA GLN A 99 4.19 -4.99 15.28
C GLN A 99 5.23 -5.86 15.99
N LYS A 100 4.94 -7.16 16.17
CA LYS A 100 5.91 -8.11 16.72
C LYS A 100 7.07 -8.37 15.76
N ALA A 101 6.80 -8.58 14.48
CA ALA A 101 7.81 -8.77 13.45
C ALA A 101 8.75 -7.55 13.34
N ARG A 102 8.18 -6.35 13.36
CA ARG A 102 8.94 -5.09 13.22
C ARG A 102 9.97 -4.86 14.33
N LYS A 103 9.77 -5.40 15.54
CA LYS A 103 10.76 -5.32 16.63
C LYS A 103 12.10 -6.00 16.30
N SER A 104 12.11 -6.90 15.32
CA SER A 104 13.32 -7.58 14.86
C SER A 104 14.07 -6.84 13.75
N GLN A 105 13.54 -5.70 13.30
CA GLN A 105 14.11 -4.92 12.21
C GLN A 105 14.56 -3.54 12.69
N ALA A 106 15.63 -3.03 12.09
CA ALA A 106 16.06 -1.66 12.33
C ALA A 106 15.02 -0.69 11.72
N ALA A 107 14.63 0.32 12.48
CA ALA A 107 13.73 1.35 11.96
C ALA A 107 14.48 2.20 10.93
N ALA A 108 13.90 2.35 9.74
CA ALA A 108 14.41 3.30 8.76
C ALA A 108 14.32 4.73 9.33
N THR A 109 15.45 5.43 9.37
CA THR A 109 15.53 6.83 9.81
C THR A 109 15.47 7.83 8.66
N ASP A 110 15.67 7.34 7.43
CA ASP A 110 15.58 8.14 6.22
C ASP A 110 15.07 7.32 5.04
N GLY A 111 14.58 8.01 4.01
CA GLY A 111 14.01 7.40 2.82
C GLY A 111 13.36 8.44 1.93
N LYS A 112 13.15 8.08 0.65
CA LYS A 112 12.51 8.96 -0.35
C LYS A 112 11.08 9.36 0.06
N TRP A 113 10.34 8.40 0.58
CA TRP A 113 8.91 8.53 0.86
C TRP A 113 8.67 8.66 2.36
N ARG A 114 8.17 9.81 2.80
CA ARG A 114 8.02 10.15 4.21
C ARG A 114 6.73 10.92 4.49
N ALA A 115 5.95 10.46 5.45
CA ALA A 115 4.71 11.12 5.87
C ALA A 115 4.93 12.57 6.35
N ASP A 116 6.10 12.89 6.87
CA ASP A 116 6.44 14.18 7.47
C ASP A 116 7.12 15.16 6.50
N LYS A 117 7.46 14.73 5.28
CA LYS A 117 8.23 15.54 4.32
C LYS A 117 7.72 15.50 2.89
N THR A 118 7.12 14.40 2.45
CA THR A 118 6.73 14.25 1.04
C THR A 118 5.64 15.24 0.68
N THR A 119 5.97 16.11 -0.26
CA THR A 119 5.05 17.09 -0.85
C THR A 119 4.30 16.50 -2.04
N CYS A 120 3.22 17.17 -2.45
CA CYS A 120 2.51 16.83 -3.67
C CYS A 120 3.39 16.96 -4.93
N ALA A 121 4.31 17.91 -4.97
CA ALA A 121 5.26 18.04 -6.07
C ALA A 121 6.21 16.83 -6.16
N ASP A 122 6.69 16.32 -5.02
CA ASP A 122 7.58 15.15 -4.98
C ASP A 122 6.91 13.91 -5.58
N TYR A 123 5.63 13.68 -5.26
CA TYR A 123 4.85 12.61 -5.85
C TYR A 123 4.59 12.82 -7.34
N ASN A 124 4.15 14.01 -7.75
CA ASN A 124 3.82 14.31 -9.14
C ASN A 124 5.04 14.25 -10.08
N ALA A 125 6.25 14.36 -9.55
CA ALA A 125 7.47 14.17 -10.32
C ALA A 125 7.69 12.70 -10.74
N ASN A 126 7.18 11.74 -9.97
CA ASN A 126 7.26 10.31 -10.28
C ASN A 126 6.08 9.52 -9.66
N PRO A 127 4.89 9.57 -10.26
CA PRO A 127 3.69 8.97 -9.67
C PRO A 127 3.73 7.44 -9.63
N ASP A 128 4.40 6.79 -10.60
CA ASP A 128 4.51 5.33 -10.66
C ASP A 128 5.30 4.80 -9.46
N ASP A 129 6.43 5.45 -9.14
CA ASP A 129 7.27 5.12 -7.99
C ASP A 129 6.63 5.51 -6.64
N GLY A 130 5.68 6.46 -6.65
CA GLY A 130 4.96 6.92 -5.45
C GLY A 130 3.66 6.18 -5.17
N SER A 131 3.20 5.30 -6.06
CA SER A 131 1.90 4.63 -5.95
C SER A 131 1.77 3.80 -4.65
N GLY A 132 2.80 3.02 -4.31
CA GLY A 132 2.85 2.27 -3.05
C GLY A 132 2.88 3.17 -1.81
N PHE A 133 3.50 4.35 -1.91
CA PHE A 133 3.52 5.32 -0.81
C PHE A 133 2.13 5.87 -0.51
N VAL A 134 1.27 6.09 -1.51
CA VAL A 134 -0.11 6.57 -1.26
C VAL A 134 -0.90 5.57 -0.42
N ILE A 135 -0.78 4.27 -0.71
CA ILE A 135 -1.45 3.20 0.04
C ILE A 135 -0.93 3.14 1.48
N TRP A 136 0.39 3.21 1.65
CA TRP A 136 1.03 3.26 2.97
C TRP A 136 0.62 4.52 3.75
N LEU A 137 0.58 5.68 3.08
CA LEU A 137 0.25 6.97 3.68
C LEU A 137 -1.20 7.01 4.17
N ASP A 138 -2.13 6.36 3.44
CA ASP A 138 -3.51 6.19 3.88
C ASP A 138 -3.59 5.42 5.23
N GLY A 139 -2.90 4.28 5.33
CA GLY A 139 -2.82 3.54 6.59
C GLY A 139 -2.22 4.38 7.73
N TYR A 140 -1.13 5.10 7.43
CA TYR A 140 -0.47 6.01 8.37
C TYR A 140 -1.41 7.13 8.84
N HIS A 141 -2.15 7.76 7.92
CA HIS A 141 -3.11 8.82 8.22
C HIS A 141 -4.24 8.34 9.12
N ARG A 142 -4.81 7.15 8.84
CA ARG A 142 -5.90 6.58 9.65
C ARG A 142 -5.47 6.35 11.11
N ALA A 143 -4.28 5.78 11.33
CA ALA A 143 -3.73 5.64 12.68
C ALA A 143 -3.44 6.98 13.36
N LYS A 144 -2.86 7.94 12.64
CA LYS A 144 -2.49 9.26 13.20
C LYS A 144 -3.69 10.14 13.52
N SER A 145 -4.71 10.12 12.68
CA SER A 145 -5.93 10.94 12.82
C SER A 145 -6.98 10.29 13.71
N GLY A 146 -6.91 8.97 13.91
CA GLY A 146 -7.93 8.18 14.60
C GLY A 146 -9.23 8.01 13.79
N LYS A 147 -9.28 8.51 12.55
CA LYS A 147 -10.44 8.42 11.65
C LYS A 147 -10.36 7.17 10.79
N ASP A 148 -11.51 6.58 10.46
CA ASP A 148 -11.59 5.40 9.59
C ASP A 148 -11.73 5.76 8.10
N ALA A 149 -11.93 7.06 7.78
CA ALA A 149 -12.00 7.55 6.41
C ALA A 149 -10.71 7.22 5.64
N SER A 150 -10.87 6.64 4.45
CA SER A 150 -9.76 6.19 3.61
C SER A 150 -9.91 6.75 2.20
N VAL A 151 -8.79 7.19 1.61
CA VAL A 151 -8.74 7.56 0.20
C VAL A 151 -8.80 6.33 -0.71
N LEU A 152 -8.62 5.12 -0.15
CA LEU A 152 -8.73 3.85 -0.87
C LEU A 152 -10.16 3.28 -0.90
N SER A 153 -11.13 3.99 -0.32
CA SER A 153 -12.54 3.55 -0.25
C SER A 153 -13.25 3.45 -1.60
N SER A 154 -12.72 4.12 -2.64
CA SER A 154 -13.17 4.01 -4.02
C SER A 154 -12.17 4.66 -4.96
N ASP A 155 -12.23 4.31 -6.25
CA ASP A 155 -11.42 4.95 -7.31
C ASP A 155 -11.68 6.46 -7.34
N GLN A 156 -12.92 6.88 -7.07
CA GLN A 156 -13.30 8.29 -7.02
C GLN A 156 -12.69 9.03 -5.82
N ALA A 157 -12.61 8.40 -4.65
CA ALA A 157 -11.95 8.98 -3.48
C ALA A 157 -10.46 9.16 -3.71
N LEU A 158 -9.80 8.12 -4.26
CA LEU A 158 -8.38 8.18 -4.62
C LEU A 158 -8.12 9.27 -5.65
N LYS A 159 -8.93 9.31 -6.73
CA LYS A 159 -8.84 10.34 -7.75
C LYS A 159 -9.02 11.75 -7.17
N SER A 160 -10.03 11.96 -6.33
CA SER A 160 -10.28 13.27 -5.71
C SER A 160 -9.08 13.73 -4.86
N TYR A 161 -8.46 12.81 -4.12
CA TYR A 161 -7.25 13.09 -3.36
C TYR A 161 -6.08 13.50 -4.26
N LEU A 162 -5.79 12.72 -5.30
CA LEU A 162 -4.69 13.01 -6.23
C LEU A 162 -4.91 14.32 -7.00
N ASP A 163 -6.14 14.58 -7.46
CA ASP A 163 -6.52 15.84 -8.11
C ASP A 163 -6.37 17.05 -7.17
N ALA A 164 -6.67 16.90 -5.88
CA ALA A 164 -6.45 17.93 -4.87
C ALA A 164 -4.96 18.18 -4.62
N CYS A 165 -4.15 17.11 -4.61
CA CYS A 165 -2.71 17.17 -4.42
C CYS A 165 -2.02 17.88 -5.60
N ALA A 166 -2.42 17.58 -6.84
CA ALA A 166 -1.93 18.26 -8.05
C ALA A 166 -2.13 19.79 -8.02
N LYS A 167 -3.16 20.28 -7.33
CA LYS A 167 -3.43 21.72 -7.19
C LYS A 167 -2.64 22.42 -6.07
N LYS A 168 -1.95 21.64 -5.23
CA LYS A 168 -1.23 22.14 -4.04
C LYS A 168 0.20 21.59 -3.98
N PRO A 169 1.07 21.92 -4.94
CA PRO A 169 2.38 21.27 -5.10
C PRO A 169 3.28 21.36 -3.86
N THR A 170 3.20 22.45 -3.09
CA THR A 170 4.03 22.65 -1.89
C THR A 170 3.43 22.06 -0.61
N ALA A 171 2.18 21.58 -0.64
CA ALA A 171 1.55 20.97 0.52
C ALA A 171 2.10 19.56 0.76
N LEU A 172 2.15 19.15 2.02
CA LEU A 172 2.40 17.74 2.35
C LEU A 172 1.23 16.89 1.85
N MET A 173 1.56 15.74 1.28
CA MET A 173 0.56 14.76 0.85
C MET A 173 -0.39 14.35 2.00
N LEU A 174 0.16 14.25 3.22
CA LEU A 174 -0.59 13.93 4.43
C LEU A 174 -1.61 15.01 4.80
N ASP A 175 -1.25 16.30 4.65
CA ASP A 175 -2.14 17.42 4.96
C ASP A 175 -3.29 17.52 3.96
N VAL A 176 -3.01 17.24 2.68
CA VAL A 176 -4.05 17.15 1.65
C VAL A 176 -5.01 16.00 1.97
N MET A 177 -4.48 14.85 2.39
CA MET A 177 -5.28 13.69 2.77
C MET A 177 -6.18 13.99 3.98
N ASP A 178 -5.65 14.63 5.03
CA ASP A 178 -6.45 15.05 6.19
C ASP A 178 -7.58 16.00 5.80
N ALA A 179 -7.34 16.89 4.84
CA ALA A 179 -8.38 17.80 4.35
C ALA A 179 -9.48 17.10 3.53
N GLN A 180 -9.21 15.93 2.94
CA GLN A 180 -10.21 15.12 2.24
C GLN A 180 -11.01 14.21 3.19
N ALA A 181 -10.41 13.82 4.32
CA ALA A 181 -11.02 12.96 5.33
C ALA A 181 -11.79 13.76 6.43
N ARG A 182 -12.35 14.92 6.08
CA ARG A 182 -13.11 15.80 6.98
C ARG A 182 -14.60 15.74 6.71
#